data_AF-A0A3C2CEA9-F1
#
_entry.id   AF-A0A3C2CEA9-F1
#
_cell.length_a   1.000
_cell.length_b   1.000
_cell.length_c   1.000
_cell.angle_alpha   90.00
_cell.angle_beta   90.00
_cell.angle_gamma   90.00
#
_symmetry.space_group_name_H-M   'P 1'
#
loop_
_entity.id
_entity.type
_entity.pdbx_description
1 polymer ?
#
loop_
_entity_poly.entity_id
_entity_poly.type
_entity_poly.pdbx_seq_one_letter_code
_entity_poly.pdbx_strand_id
1 'polypeptide(L)'
;MQTGKPFKSYKKTILAKIYVQVLDPFSETPVGLILETNPKFPGKDIVDIWSEKEDVFFRRANRRQFDEGNIIVYAHPDETEQEPKIESYSDEKLTEIVNSKFLSLQSILNKVETEAVLHRMITIAKEQEKSVKIIGAIESRLSEINKLPVS
;
A
#
# COMPACT_ATOMS: atom_id res chain seq x y z
N MET A 1 -3.72 8.64 21.86
CA MET A 1 -3.25 7.80 20.75
C MET A 1 -3.17 8.69 19.53
N GLN A 2 -1.99 8.87 18.95
CA GLN A 2 -1.85 9.59 17.69
C GLN A 2 -2.41 8.69 16.57
N THR A 3 -3.37 9.22 15.82
CA THR A 3 -4.06 8.51 14.74
C THR A 3 -3.68 9.20 13.43
N GLY A 4 -3.01 8.49 12.52
CA GLY A 4 -2.62 9.04 11.21
C GLY A 4 -1.33 8.43 10.67
N LYS A 5 -0.88 8.93 9.51
CA LYS A 5 0.42 8.59 8.93
C LYS A 5 1.52 9.35 9.67
N PRO A 6 2.57 8.68 10.18
CA PRO A 6 3.70 9.39 10.78
C PRO A 6 4.43 10.24 9.74
N PHE A 7 5.04 11.34 10.19
CA PHE A 7 5.91 12.16 9.35
C PHE A 7 7.09 11.34 8.84
N LYS A 8 7.65 10.48 9.70
CA LYS A 8 8.74 9.58 9.35
C LYS A 8 8.83 8.41 10.31
N SER A 9 9.29 7.27 9.83
CA SER A 9 9.54 6.11 10.67
C SER A 9 11.00 5.70 10.60
N TYR A 10 11.50 5.18 11.70
CA TYR A 10 12.85 4.67 11.82
C TYR A 10 12.83 3.27 12.40
N LYS A 11 13.73 2.41 11.93
CA LYS A 11 13.82 1.02 12.37
C LYS A 11 15.24 0.69 12.79
N LYS A 12 15.37 -0.11 13.85
CA LYS A 12 16.67 -0.65 14.22
C LYS A 12 17.12 -1.76 13.28
N THR A 13 18.42 -1.83 13.02
CA THR A 13 19.02 -2.81 12.12
C THR A 13 19.65 -3.99 12.85
N ILE A 14 20.02 -3.80 14.12
CA ILE A 14 20.71 -4.81 14.93
C ILE A 14 19.74 -5.59 15.83
N LEU A 15 20.10 -6.82 16.17
CA LEU A 15 19.29 -7.69 17.03
C LEU A 15 19.25 -7.23 18.50
N ALA A 16 20.31 -6.57 18.97
CA ALA A 16 20.40 -6.07 20.34
C ALA A 16 19.32 -5.03 20.68
N LYS A 17 19.15 -4.76 21.98
CA LYS A 17 18.30 -3.66 22.46
C LYS A 17 19.01 -2.33 22.25
N ILE A 18 18.29 -1.32 21.79
CA ILE A 18 18.83 0.04 21.59
C ILE A 18 18.00 1.00 22.40
N TYR A 19 18.66 1.84 23.18
CA TYR A 19 18.03 2.98 23.82
C TYR A 19 18.06 4.17 22.86
N VAL A 20 16.90 4.78 22.62
CA VAL A 20 16.74 5.98 21.82
C VAL A 20 16.01 7.06 22.61
N GLN A 21 16.32 8.32 22.34
CA GLN A 21 15.59 9.45 22.89
C GLN A 21 14.62 10.01 21.86
N VAL A 22 13.35 10.10 22.21
CA VAL A 22 12.28 10.72 21.42
C VAL A 22 11.75 11.95 22.15
N LEU A 23 11.17 12.88 21.40
CA LEU A 23 10.47 14.00 22.00
C LEU A 23 9.00 13.61 22.17
N ASP A 24 8.46 13.71 23.38
CA ASP A 24 7.03 13.47 23.60
C ASP A 24 6.20 14.60 22.94
N PRO A 25 5.24 14.27 22.08
CA PRO A 25 4.49 15.25 21.29
C PRO A 25 3.54 16.12 22.12
N PHE A 26 3.17 15.70 23.35
CA PHE A 26 2.27 16.45 24.22
C PHE A 26 3.02 17.28 25.27
N SER A 27 4.04 16.69 25.89
CA SER A 27 4.80 17.38 26.95
C SER A 27 6.01 18.14 26.44
N GLU A 28 6.41 17.92 25.18
CA GLU A 28 7.67 18.40 24.59
C GLU A 28 8.91 18.03 25.42
N THR A 29 8.81 17.01 26.27
CA THR A 29 9.92 16.54 27.09
C THR A 29 10.63 15.36 26.41
N PRO A 30 11.96 15.25 26.53
CA PRO A 30 12.68 14.06 26.07
C PRO A 30 12.26 12.83 26.87
N VAL A 31 11.89 11.77 26.16
CA VAL A 31 11.54 10.47 26.73
C VAL A 31 12.43 9.39 26.13
N GLY A 32 12.87 8.46 26.98
CA GLY A 32 13.65 7.30 26.55
C GLY A 32 12.77 6.16 26.08
N LEU A 33 13.08 5.59 24.93
CA LEU A 33 12.41 4.43 24.35
C LEU A 33 13.43 3.33 24.07
N ILE A 34 13.06 2.08 24.34
CA ILE A 34 13.91 0.93 24.06
C ILE A 34 13.36 0.21 22.84
N LEU A 35 14.16 0.15 21.78
CA LEU A 35 13.86 -0.62 20.58
C LEU A 35 14.39 -2.05 20.74
N GLU A 36 13.52 -3.03 20.56
CA GLU A 36 13.86 -4.46 20.68
C GLU A 36 13.18 -5.29 19.58
N THR A 37 13.91 -6.28 19.03
CA THR A 37 13.33 -7.20 18.05
C THR A 37 12.75 -8.34 18.84
N ASN A 38 11.42 -8.44 18.88
CA ASN A 38 10.74 -9.51 19.55
C ASN A 38 9.83 -10.25 18.56
N PRO A 39 10.10 -11.52 18.24
CA PRO A 39 9.23 -12.32 17.37
C PRO A 39 7.79 -12.44 17.90
N LYS A 40 7.60 -12.30 19.22
CA LYS A 40 6.27 -12.36 19.85
C LYS A 40 5.53 -11.01 19.82
N PHE A 41 6.25 -9.90 19.60
CA PHE A 41 5.70 -8.54 19.59
C PHE A 41 6.33 -7.73 18.45
N PRO A 42 5.90 -7.97 17.19
CA PRO A 42 6.38 -7.20 16.05
C PRO A 42 6.04 -5.71 16.21
N GLY A 43 6.93 -4.82 15.76
CA GLY A 43 6.73 -3.36 15.79
C GLY A 43 7.46 -2.63 16.91
N LYS A 44 8.02 -3.32 17.91
CA LYS A 44 8.90 -2.70 18.94
C LYS A 44 10.31 -2.34 18.45
N ASP A 45 10.61 -2.67 17.21
CA ASP A 45 11.85 -2.35 16.51
C ASP A 45 11.74 -1.07 15.67
N ILE A 46 10.55 -0.46 15.63
CA ILE A 46 10.23 0.74 14.86
C ILE A 46 9.86 1.89 15.83
N VAL A 47 10.25 3.10 15.45
CA VAL A 47 9.82 4.34 16.10
C VAL A 47 9.22 5.26 15.04
N ASP A 48 8.01 5.73 15.33
CA ASP A 48 7.27 6.65 14.49
C ASP A 48 7.41 8.07 15.02
N ILE A 49 7.76 8.99 14.12
CA ILE A 49 7.97 10.41 14.36
C ILE A 49 6.85 11.17 13.66
N TRP A 50 6.22 12.11 14.37
CA TRP A 50 4.95 12.72 13.95
C TRP A 50 5.10 14.18 13.53
N SER A 51 6.25 14.80 13.79
CA SER A 51 6.55 16.18 13.37
C SER A 51 8.00 16.37 12.93
N GLU A 52 8.24 17.40 12.14
CA GLU A 52 9.60 17.80 11.73
C GLU A 52 10.47 18.18 12.94
N LYS A 53 9.88 18.82 13.96
CA LYS A 53 10.56 19.17 15.21
C LYS A 53 11.05 17.92 15.95
N GLU A 54 10.20 16.89 16.07
CA GLU A 54 10.58 15.60 16.63
C GLU A 54 11.69 14.94 15.81
N ASP A 55 11.63 14.99 14.48
CA ASP A 55 12.66 14.40 13.60
C ASP A 55 14.03 15.03 13.82
N VAL A 56 14.08 16.36 13.85
CA VAL A 56 15.33 17.10 14.09
C VAL A 56 15.89 16.76 15.47
N PHE A 57 15.04 16.69 16.51
CA PHE A 57 15.46 16.27 17.84
C PHE A 57 15.98 14.84 17.84
N PHE A 58 15.21 13.90 17.27
CA PHE A 58 15.53 12.48 17.25
C PHE A 58 16.87 12.20 16.56
N ARG A 59 17.11 12.82 15.41
CA ARG A 59 18.37 12.69 14.66
C ARG A 59 19.56 13.27 15.43
N ARG A 60 19.38 14.37 16.17
CA ARG A 60 20.44 14.99 16.98
C ARG A 60 20.75 14.16 18.23
N ALA A 61 19.72 13.78 18.99
CA ALA A 61 19.85 13.06 20.25
C ALA A 61 20.41 11.64 20.06
N ASN A 62 20.09 11.00 18.91
CA ASN A 62 20.52 9.64 18.60
C ASN A 62 21.59 9.59 17.51
N ARG A 63 22.32 10.69 17.26
CA ARG A 63 23.30 10.81 16.16
C ARG A 63 24.25 9.61 16.07
N ARG A 64 24.78 9.16 17.20
CA ARG A 64 25.68 8.00 17.28
C ARG A 64 25.05 6.73 16.70
N GLN A 65 23.76 6.49 16.95
CA GLN A 65 23.06 5.31 16.44
C GLN A 65 22.85 5.37 14.91
N PHE A 66 22.71 6.58 14.36
CA PHE A 66 22.66 6.79 12.91
C PHE A 66 24.03 6.62 12.27
N ASP A 67 25.07 7.19 12.88
CA ASP A 67 26.45 7.12 12.38
C ASP A 67 26.98 5.67 12.38
N GLU A 68 26.58 4.86 13.37
CA GLU A 68 26.90 3.43 13.46
C GLU A 68 25.99 2.55 12.59
N GLY A 69 24.97 3.11 11.94
CA GLY A 69 24.00 2.36 11.12
C GLY A 69 23.04 1.47 11.91
N ASN A 70 22.95 1.65 13.23
CA ASN A 70 22.08 0.87 14.12
C ASN A 70 20.60 1.25 13.95
N ILE A 71 20.32 2.45 13.43
CA ILE A 71 18.98 2.96 13.11
C ILE A 71 18.99 3.52 11.69
N ILE A 72 17.99 3.13 10.90
CA ILE A 72 17.79 3.61 9.53
C ILE A 72 16.38 4.13 9.35
N VAL A 73 16.18 4.96 8.32
CA VAL A 73 14.84 5.35 7.87
C VAL A 73 14.10 4.09 7.42
N TYR A 74 12.87 3.94 7.88
CA TYR A 74 12.01 2.81 7.56
C TYR A 74 10.82 3.29 6.75
N ALA A 75 10.64 2.70 5.58
CA ALA A 75 9.39 2.76 4.85
C ALA A 75 8.52 1.59 5.31
N HIS A 76 7.31 1.87 5.81
CA HIS A 76 6.37 0.80 6.11
C HIS A 76 6.06 0.04 4.81
N PRO A 77 6.10 -1.31 4.81
CA PRO A 77 5.87 -2.11 3.61
C PRO A 77 4.46 -1.97 3.01
N ASP A 78 3.57 -1.18 3.63
CA ASP A 78 2.26 -0.78 3.10
C ASP A 78 2.31 0.48 2.21
N GLU A 79 3.49 0.99 1.88
CA GLU A 79 3.68 2.11 0.92
C GLU A 79 4.08 1.67 -0.50
N THR A 80 3.95 0.39 -0.86
CA THR A 80 3.65 0.12 -2.28
C THR A 80 2.22 0.55 -2.49
N GLU A 81 2.01 1.57 -3.33
CA GLU A 81 0.73 1.82 -4.01
C GLU A 81 0.11 0.46 -4.30
N GLN A 82 -0.89 0.03 -3.53
CA GLN A 82 -1.67 -1.12 -3.94
C GLN A 82 -2.25 -0.69 -5.27
N GLU A 83 -1.81 -1.32 -6.37
CA GLU A 83 -2.46 -1.11 -7.67
C GLU A 83 -3.97 -1.17 -7.37
N PRO A 84 -4.72 -0.10 -7.69
CA PRO A 84 -6.09 -0.04 -7.26
C PRO A 84 -6.77 -1.33 -7.71
N LYS A 85 -7.49 -1.96 -6.80
CA LYS A 85 -8.31 -3.12 -7.14
C LYS A 85 -9.12 -2.76 -8.38
N ILE A 86 -9.24 -3.65 -9.36
CA ILE A 86 -9.88 -3.31 -10.65
C ILE A 86 -11.33 -2.82 -10.40
N GLU A 87 -11.94 -3.24 -9.30
CA GLU A 87 -13.20 -2.79 -8.75
C GLU A 87 -13.28 -1.28 -8.48
N SER A 88 -12.17 -0.61 -8.16
CA SER A 88 -12.10 0.83 -7.90
C SER A 88 -11.69 1.66 -9.12
N TYR A 89 -11.55 1.04 -10.30
CA TYR A 89 -11.20 1.77 -11.51
C TYR A 89 -12.33 2.69 -11.98
N SER A 90 -11.93 3.91 -12.34
CA SER A 90 -12.82 4.89 -12.99
C SER A 90 -13.14 4.47 -14.43
N ASP A 91 -14.18 5.07 -15.03
CA ASP A 91 -14.58 4.74 -16.40
C ASP A 91 -13.49 5.10 -17.42
N GLU A 92 -12.68 6.12 -17.16
CA GLU A 92 -11.51 6.45 -17.99
C GLU A 92 -10.50 5.31 -17.97
N LYS A 93 -10.27 4.71 -16.80
CA LYS A 93 -9.31 3.62 -16.66
C LYS A 93 -9.81 2.31 -17.24
N LEU A 94 -11.11 2.02 -17.10
CA LEU A 94 -11.75 0.91 -17.80
C LEU A 94 -11.71 1.11 -19.32
N THR A 95 -11.87 2.35 -19.79
CA THR A 95 -11.73 2.71 -21.20
C THR A 95 -10.33 2.41 -21.73
N GLU A 96 -9.28 2.76 -21.01
CA GLU A 96 -7.91 2.42 -21.41
C GLU A 96 -7.71 0.90 -21.52
N ILE A 97 -8.29 0.14 -20.60
CA ILE A 97 -8.21 -1.33 -20.60
C ILE A 97 -8.92 -1.92 -21.82
N VAL A 98 -10.14 -1.46 -22.11
CA VAL A 98 -10.90 -1.89 -23.30
C VAL A 98 -10.17 -1.54 -24.60
N ASN A 99 -9.40 -0.46 -24.61
CA ASN A 99 -8.55 -0.03 -25.74
C ASN A 99 -7.18 -0.71 -25.80
N SER A 100 -6.80 -1.46 -24.76
CA SER A 100 -5.50 -2.11 -24.69
C SER A 100 -5.38 -3.26 -25.72
N LYS A 101 -4.16 -3.74 -25.94
CA LYS A 101 -3.92 -4.90 -26.81
C LYS A 101 -4.71 -6.10 -26.28
N PHE A 102 -5.27 -6.92 -27.17
CA PHE A 102 -6.16 -8.03 -26.82
C PHE A 102 -5.60 -8.98 -25.73
N LEU A 103 -4.31 -9.30 -25.79
CA LEU A 103 -3.65 -10.14 -24.76
C LEU A 103 -3.58 -9.44 -23.39
N SER A 104 -3.33 -8.14 -23.38
CA SER A 104 -3.32 -7.34 -22.15
C SER A 104 -4.71 -7.26 -21.54
N LEU A 105 -5.73 -7.01 -22.37
CA LEU A 105 -7.13 -7.05 -21.95
C LEU A 105 -7.48 -8.41 -21.34
N GLN A 106 -7.14 -9.52 -22.02
CA GLN A 106 -7.44 -10.86 -21.52
C GLN A 106 -6.76 -11.16 -20.17
N SER A 107 -5.50 -10.73 -20.01
CA SER A 107 -4.79 -10.86 -18.74
C SER A 107 -5.47 -10.07 -17.61
N ILE A 108 -6.07 -8.92 -17.92
CA ILE A 108 -6.77 -8.09 -16.93
C ILE A 108 -8.14 -8.70 -16.61
N LEU A 109 -8.89 -9.15 -17.61
CA LEU A 109 -10.19 -9.80 -17.42
C LEU A 109 -10.11 -11.01 -16.48
N ASN A 110 -9.06 -11.81 -16.59
CA ASN A 110 -8.83 -12.94 -15.69
C ASN A 110 -8.65 -12.55 -14.22
N LYS A 111 -8.28 -11.29 -13.94
CA LYS A 111 -8.14 -10.74 -12.58
C LYS A 111 -9.41 -10.05 -12.08
N VAL A 112 -10.41 -9.85 -12.92
CA VAL A 112 -11.69 -9.24 -12.52
C VAL A 112 -12.52 -10.29 -11.79
N GLU A 113 -13.00 -9.95 -10.60
CA GLU A 113 -13.79 -10.84 -9.74
C GLU A 113 -15.25 -10.42 -9.63
N THR A 114 -15.61 -9.22 -10.10
CA THR A 114 -16.96 -8.66 -9.95
C THR A 114 -17.69 -8.48 -11.27
N GLU A 115 -18.97 -8.85 -11.28
CA GLU A 115 -19.86 -8.67 -12.44
C GLU A 115 -20.03 -7.19 -12.81
N ALA A 116 -20.10 -6.31 -11.80
CA ALA A 116 -20.34 -4.88 -11.97
C ALA A 116 -19.29 -4.21 -12.88
N VAL A 117 -18.01 -4.56 -12.71
CA VAL A 117 -16.93 -4.04 -13.55
C VAL A 117 -17.05 -4.56 -14.98
N LEU A 118 -17.36 -5.85 -15.16
CA LEU A 118 -17.50 -6.43 -16.49
C LEU A 118 -18.68 -5.83 -17.26
N HIS A 119 -19.80 -5.56 -16.59
CA HIS A 119 -20.92 -4.84 -17.20
C HIS A 119 -20.52 -3.43 -17.64
N ARG A 120 -19.78 -2.68 -16.82
CA ARG A 120 -19.23 -1.36 -17.21
C ARG A 120 -18.32 -1.47 -18.43
N MET A 121 -17.42 -2.45 -18.46
CA MET A 121 -16.54 -2.70 -19.59
C MET A 121 -17.29 -3.09 -20.87
N ILE A 122 -18.38 -3.87 -20.78
CA ILE A 122 -19.24 -4.19 -21.93
C ILE A 122 -19.90 -2.92 -22.48
N THR A 123 -20.44 -2.06 -21.61
CA THR A 123 -21.03 -0.78 -22.03
C THR A 123 -20.01 0.07 -22.77
N ILE A 124 -18.83 0.28 -22.20
CA ILE A 124 -17.73 1.03 -22.82
C ILE A 124 -17.33 0.41 -24.17
N ALA A 125 -17.21 -0.91 -24.25
CA ALA A 125 -16.84 -1.60 -25.48
C ALA A 125 -17.90 -1.44 -26.58
N LYS A 126 -19.18 -1.41 -26.23
CA LYS A 126 -20.29 -1.16 -27.17
C LYS A 126 -20.33 0.29 -27.63
N GLU A 127 -20.18 1.25 -26.72
CA GLU A 127 -20.14 2.68 -27.03
C GLU A 127 -18.97 3.05 -27.95
N GLN A 128 -17.83 2.34 -27.82
CA GLN A 128 -16.65 2.54 -28.66
C GLN A 128 -16.60 1.64 -29.90
N GLU A 129 -17.71 0.98 -30.22
CA GLU A 129 -17.87 0.09 -31.38
C GLU A 129 -16.71 -0.93 -31.49
N LYS A 130 -16.30 -1.49 -30.36
CA LYS A 130 -15.21 -2.48 -30.33
C LYS A 130 -15.61 -3.75 -31.08
N SER A 131 -14.60 -4.44 -31.59
CA SER A 131 -14.78 -5.70 -32.29
C SER A 131 -15.57 -6.71 -31.46
N VAL A 132 -16.37 -7.54 -32.13
CA VAL A 132 -17.14 -8.65 -31.51
C VAL A 132 -16.23 -9.56 -30.68
N LYS A 133 -14.96 -9.70 -31.08
CA LYS A 133 -13.95 -10.47 -30.34
C LYS A 133 -13.67 -9.90 -28.94
N ILE A 134 -13.61 -8.58 -28.80
CA ILE A 134 -13.38 -7.91 -27.50
C ILE A 134 -14.62 -8.07 -26.62
N ILE A 135 -15.81 -7.79 -27.17
CA ILE A 135 -17.07 -7.92 -26.43
C ILE A 135 -17.28 -9.36 -25.96
N GLY A 136 -17.06 -10.34 -26.85
CA GLY A 136 -17.19 -11.76 -26.53
C GLY A 136 -16.19 -12.24 -25.47
N ALA A 137 -14.99 -11.67 -25.41
CA ALA A 137 -14.03 -11.98 -24.35
C ALA A 137 -14.51 -11.50 -22.97
N ILE A 138 -15.09 -10.28 -22.90
CA ILE A 138 -15.63 -9.72 -21.65
C ILE A 138 -16.88 -10.50 -21.21
N GLU A 139 -17.79 -10.83 -22.14
CA GLU A 139 -18.99 -11.64 -21.88
C GLU A 139 -18.66 -13.07 -21.45
N SER A 140 -17.62 -13.68 -22.03
CA SER A 140 -17.12 -14.99 -21.59
C SER A 140 -16.67 -14.94 -20.14
N ARG A 141 -15.90 -13.91 -19.76
CA ARG A 141 -15.46 -13.73 -18.37
C ARG A 141 -16.63 -13.50 -17.42
N LEU A 142 -17.62 -12.71 -17.82
CA LEU A 142 -18.84 -12.49 -17.03
C LEU A 142 -19.57 -13.82 -16.80
N SER A 143 -19.70 -14.63 -17.85
CA SER A 143 -20.33 -15.96 -17.75
C SER A 143 -19.58 -16.92 -16.83
N GLU A 144 -18.25 -16.82 -16.73
CA GLU A 144 -17.45 -17.63 -15.79
C GLU A 144 -17.74 -17.24 -14.34
N ILE A 145 -17.79 -15.95 -14.04
CA ILE A 145 -18.06 -15.43 -12.70
C ILE A 145 -19.47 -15.84 -12.25
N ASN A 146 -20.48 -15.70 -13.13
CA ASN A 146 -21.87 -16.04 -12.82
C ASN A 146 -22.10 -17.56 -12.60
N LYS A 147 -21.17 -18.42 -13.04
CA LYS A 147 -21.25 -19.88 -12.85
C LYS A 147 -20.59 -20.36 -11.55
N LEU A 148 -19.90 -19.49 -10.81
CA LEU A 148 -19.30 -19.86 -9.53
C LEU A 148 -20.41 -19.91 -8.45
N PRO A 149 -20.59 -21.03 -7.73
CA PRO A 149 -21.56 -21.09 -6.65
C PRO A 149 -21.12 -20.15 -5.52
N VAL A 150 -22.02 -19.27 -5.12
CA VAL A 150 -21.87 -18.45 -3.91
C VAL A 150 -21.68 -19.42 -2.74
N SER A 151 -20.45 -19.45 -2.19
CA SER A 151 -20.06 -20.30 -1.05
C SER A 151 -20.21 -19.52 0.25
#